data_AF-A0A9K3JUJ9-F1
#
_entry.id   AF-A0A9K3JUJ9-F1
#
_cell.length_a   1.000
_cell.length_b   1.000
_cell.length_c   1.000
_cell.angle_alpha   90.00
_cell.angle_beta   90.00
_cell.angle_gamma   90.00
#
_symmetry.space_group_name_H-M   'P 1'
#
loop_
_entity.id
_entity.type
_entity.pdbx_description
1 polymer ?
#
loop_
_entity_poly.entity_id
_entity_poly.type
_entity_poly.pdbx_seq_one_letter_code
_entity_poly.pdbx_strand_id
1 'polypeptide(L)'
;MRHCRRNARHGESCDGPAMEEKCGRPLGLKFHKSSGILYVADAYFGLLELGPNGGLATSLVSKVQGLPLKFTNGIDIDYTNGFIYFTDSSQRYTRRYVHLCPNSLKKKKNPKLVFRSVTNPIILNPRRRFC
;
A
#
# COMPACT_ATOMS: atom_id res chain seq x y z
N MET A 1 3.58 -6.77 19.44
CA MET A 1 3.17 -6.27 18.11
C MET A 1 1.78 -6.80 17.79
N ARG A 2 0.88 -5.98 17.23
CA ARG A 2 -0.47 -6.40 16.82
C ARG A 2 -0.39 -7.16 15.50
N HIS A 3 -1.13 -8.27 15.39
CA HIS A 3 -1.11 -9.09 14.18
C HIS A 3 -2.11 -8.55 13.15
N CYS A 4 -1.59 -8.09 12.01
CA CYS A 4 -2.38 -7.87 10.81
C CYS A 4 -2.58 -9.23 10.13
N ARG A 5 -3.80 -9.80 10.20
CA ARG A 5 -4.08 -11.03 9.46
C ARG A 5 -4.25 -10.69 7.99
N ARG A 6 -3.49 -11.38 7.13
CA ARG A 6 -3.63 -11.30 5.68
C ARG A 6 -4.99 -11.85 5.26
N ASN A 7 -5.57 -11.27 4.22
CA ASN A 7 -6.83 -11.76 3.64
C ASN A 7 -6.55 -13.03 2.81
N ALA A 8 -6.21 -14.12 3.48
CA ALA A 8 -6.13 -15.43 2.88
C ALA A 8 -7.53 -16.05 2.91
N ARG A 9 -8.02 -16.60 1.79
CA ARG A 9 -9.18 -17.50 1.85
C ARG A 9 -8.81 -18.66 2.78
N HIS A 10 -9.73 -19.05 3.67
CA HIS A 10 -9.50 -20.16 4.61
C HIS A 10 -8.94 -21.38 3.87
N GLY A 11 -7.70 -21.76 4.19
CA GLY A 11 -6.99 -22.91 3.59
C GLY A 11 -5.87 -22.59 2.58
N GLU A 12 -5.72 -21.34 2.11
CA GLU A 12 -4.57 -20.97 1.25
C GLU A 12 -3.36 -20.53 2.09
N SER A 13 -2.19 -21.17 1.88
CA SER A 13 -0.93 -20.70 2.47
C SER A 13 -0.47 -19.42 1.76
N CYS A 14 -0.11 -18.42 2.55
CA CYS A 14 0.45 -17.16 2.07
C CYS A 14 1.98 -17.12 2.17
N ASP A 15 2.61 -18.26 1.89
CA ASP A 15 4.06 -18.39 1.96
C ASP A 15 4.69 -18.10 0.59
N GLY A 16 5.69 -17.21 0.60
CA GLY A 16 6.48 -16.87 -0.58
C GLY A 16 5.94 -15.71 -1.44
N PRO A 17 6.80 -15.16 -2.33
CA PRO A 17 6.50 -13.96 -3.11
C PRO A 17 5.44 -14.16 -4.20
N ALA A 18 5.23 -15.41 -4.65
CA ALA A 18 4.21 -15.71 -5.67
C ALA A 18 2.77 -15.52 -5.16
N MET A 19 2.57 -15.57 -3.85
CA MET A 19 1.25 -15.44 -3.21
C MET A 19 0.91 -13.99 -2.84
N GLU A 20 1.82 -13.04 -3.03
CA GLU A 20 1.60 -11.63 -2.65
C GLU A 20 0.37 -11.00 -3.32
N GLU A 21 0.11 -11.33 -4.58
CA GLU A 21 -1.08 -10.83 -5.31
C GLU A 21 -2.41 -11.32 -4.69
N LYS A 22 -2.40 -12.51 -4.07
CA LYS A 22 -3.58 -13.12 -3.45
C LYS A 22 -3.70 -12.79 -1.97
N CYS A 23 -2.58 -12.66 -1.28
CA CYS A 23 -2.51 -12.51 0.17
C CYS A 23 -2.21 -11.08 0.62
N GLY A 24 -1.85 -10.21 -0.30
CA GLY A 24 -1.34 -8.87 -0.02
C GLY A 24 0.15 -8.86 0.29
N ARG A 25 0.72 -7.66 0.21
CA ARG A 25 2.09 -7.35 0.62
C ARG A 25 2.10 -5.95 1.24
N PRO A 26 2.01 -5.86 2.59
CA PRO A 26 2.14 -4.59 3.29
C PRO A 26 3.52 -3.97 3.05
N LEU A 27 3.56 -2.72 2.60
CA LEU A 27 4.79 -1.95 2.36
C LEU A 27 4.91 -0.72 3.25
N GLY A 28 3.78 -0.08 3.56
CA GLY A 28 3.72 1.06 4.46
C GLY A 28 2.79 0.78 5.64
N LEU A 29 3.22 1.18 6.84
CA LEU A 29 2.47 1.00 8.08
C LEU A 29 2.51 2.30 8.87
N LYS A 30 1.36 2.78 9.33
CA LYS A 30 1.28 3.95 10.21
C LYS A 30 0.21 3.76 11.26
N PHE A 31 0.60 3.80 12.53
CA PHE A 31 -0.34 3.87 13.64
C PHE A 31 -0.83 5.29 13.83
N HIS A 32 -2.14 5.43 13.99
CA HIS A 32 -2.75 6.64 14.52
C HIS A 32 -2.67 6.61 16.05
N LYS A 33 -1.82 7.45 16.62
CA LYS A 33 -1.43 7.37 18.05
C LYS A 33 -2.59 7.45 19.04
N SER A 34 -3.59 8.30 18.77
CA SER A 34 -4.70 8.54 19.72
C SER A 34 -5.82 7.51 19.62
N SER A 35 -6.18 7.07 18.41
CA SER A 35 -7.25 6.07 18.20
C SER A 35 -6.76 4.62 18.29
N GLY A 36 -5.44 4.41 18.16
CA GLY A 36 -4.83 3.10 18.12
C GLY A 36 -5.07 2.33 16.81
N ILE A 37 -5.68 2.95 15.80
CA ILE A 37 -5.88 2.37 14.47
C ILE A 37 -4.54 2.20 13.76
N LEU A 38 -4.36 1.09 13.04
CA LEU A 38 -3.23 0.87 12.14
C LEU A 38 -3.69 1.02 10.69
N TYR A 39 -3.11 1.99 9.98
CA TYR A 39 -3.26 2.09 8.54
C TYR A 39 -2.14 1.34 7.82
N VAL A 40 -2.50 0.67 6.73
CA VAL A 40 -1.62 -0.20 5.96
C VAL A 40 -1.71 0.18 4.48
N ALA A 41 -0.59 0.56 3.89
CA ALA A 41 -0.44 0.63 2.44
C ALA A 41 -0.02 -0.75 1.93
N ASP A 42 -0.96 -1.48 1.34
CA ASP A 42 -0.73 -2.79 0.74
C ASP A 42 -0.52 -2.65 -0.77
N ALA A 43 0.54 -3.27 -1.29
CA ALA A 43 0.91 -3.17 -2.70
C ALA A 43 -0.20 -3.56 -3.68
N TYR A 44 -1.13 -4.43 -3.28
CA TYR A 44 -2.19 -4.98 -4.14
C TYR A 44 -3.59 -4.58 -3.68
N PHE A 45 -3.79 -4.34 -2.38
CA PHE A 45 -5.11 -4.07 -1.82
C PHE A 45 -5.37 -2.60 -1.50
N GLY A 46 -4.41 -1.71 -1.78
CA GLY A 46 -4.59 -0.28 -1.59
C GLY A 46 -4.34 0.15 -0.15
N LEU A 47 -5.13 1.12 0.31
CA LEU A 47 -5.08 1.58 1.69
C LEU A 47 -6.08 0.79 2.55
N LEU A 48 -5.56 0.13 3.58
CA LEU A 48 -6.34 -0.65 4.54
C LEU A 48 -6.27 -0.03 5.93
N GLU A 49 -7.25 -0.35 6.76
CA GLU A 49 -7.28 -0.01 8.18
C GLU A 49 -7.47 -1.25 9.05
N LEU A 50 -6.86 -1.25 10.23
CA LEU A 50 -7.07 -2.22 11.29
C LEU A 50 -7.42 -1.50 12.58
N GLY A 51 -8.46 -1.99 13.24
CA GLY A 51 -8.85 -1.50 14.57
C GLY A 51 -7.77 -1.74 15.63
N PRO A 52 -7.92 -1.13 16.82
CA PRO A 52 -6.94 -1.21 17.88
C PRO A 52 -6.66 -2.63 18.38
N ASN A 53 -7.62 -3.55 18.19
CA ASN A 53 -7.52 -4.96 18.59
C ASN A 53 -6.88 -5.85 17.51
N GLY A 54 -6.46 -5.28 16.37
CA GLY A 54 -5.95 -6.04 15.21
C GLY A 54 -7.08 -6.79 14.49
N GLY A 55 -6.75 -7.91 13.86
CA GLY A 55 -7.70 -8.74 13.12
C GLY A 55 -7.52 -8.64 11.61
N LEU A 56 -8.61 -8.83 10.87
CA LEU A 56 -8.63 -8.68 9.41
C LEU A 56 -8.67 -7.19 9.05
N ALA A 57 -7.82 -6.80 8.09
CA ALA A 57 -7.78 -5.44 7.60
C ALA A 57 -8.98 -5.13 6.70
N THR A 58 -9.57 -3.96 6.88
CA THR A 58 -10.67 -3.46 6.05
C THR A 58 -10.11 -2.53 4.98
N SER A 59 -10.57 -2.69 3.74
CA SER A 59 -10.20 -1.77 2.65
C SER A 59 -10.83 -0.40 2.86
N LEU A 60 -9.99 0.62 3.03
CA LEU A 60 -10.43 2.02 3.10
C LEU A 60 -10.47 2.65 1.71
N VAL A 61 -9.43 2.43 0.89
CA VAL A 61 -9.36 2.92 -0.49
C VAL A 61 -8.66 1.92 -1.40
N SER A 62 -9.35 1.49 -2.45
CA SER A 62 -8.81 0.63 -3.51
C SER A 62 -8.81 1.30 -4.89
N LYS A 63 -9.51 2.43 -5.04
CA LYS A 63 -9.60 3.21 -6.27
C LYS A 63 -9.53 4.71 -5.98
N VAL A 64 -8.96 5.45 -6.92
CA VAL A 64 -8.95 6.93 -6.91
C VAL A 64 -9.37 7.41 -8.28
N GLN A 65 -10.38 8.30 -8.33
CA GLN A 65 -10.96 8.78 -9.59
C GLN A 65 -11.40 7.62 -10.53
N GLY A 66 -11.96 6.56 -9.95
CA GLY A 66 -12.40 5.36 -10.68
C GLY A 66 -11.28 4.40 -11.10
N LEU A 67 -10.01 4.81 -11.01
CA LEU A 67 -8.85 3.97 -11.36
C LEU A 67 -8.40 3.13 -10.17
N PRO A 68 -8.15 1.82 -10.34
CA PRO A 68 -7.62 0.98 -9.26
C PRO A 68 -6.19 1.36 -8.92
N LEU A 69 -5.91 1.37 -7.62
CA LEU A 69 -4.55 1.40 -7.11
C LEU A 69 -3.87 0.07 -7.46
N LYS A 70 -2.61 0.12 -7.91
CA LYS A 70 -1.90 -1.09 -8.36
C LYS A 70 -0.58 -1.35 -7.65
N PHE A 71 -0.04 -0.33 -6.96
CA PHE A 71 1.21 -0.44 -6.26
C PHE A 71 1.31 0.58 -5.12
N THR A 72 0.37 0.48 -4.17
CA THR A 72 0.36 1.34 -2.99
C THR A 72 1.55 1.02 -2.09
N ASN A 73 2.25 2.06 -1.60
CA ASN A 73 3.58 1.88 -1.02
C ASN A 73 3.75 2.62 0.31
N GLY A 74 3.82 3.95 0.29
CA GLY A 74 4.05 4.76 1.50
C GLY A 74 2.76 5.29 2.10
N ILE A 75 2.79 5.56 3.41
CA ILE A 75 1.72 6.24 4.15
C ILE A 75 2.28 7.15 5.23
N ASP A 76 1.67 8.32 5.41
CA ASP A 76 1.87 9.21 6.55
C ASP A 76 0.56 9.86 7.01
N ILE A 77 0.55 10.38 8.24
CA ILE A 77 -0.62 11.01 8.86
C ILE A 77 -0.24 12.39 9.35
N ASP A 78 -0.97 13.42 8.91
CA ASP A 78 -0.94 14.74 9.53
C ASP A 78 -1.89 14.76 10.72
N TYR A 79 -1.33 14.78 11.91
CA TYR A 79 -2.08 14.81 13.17
C TYR A 79 -2.77 16.13 13.45
N THR A 80 -2.35 17.22 12.81
CA THR A 80 -2.92 18.56 13.02
C THR A 80 -4.30 18.64 12.38
N ASN A 81 -4.40 18.17 11.14
CA ASN A 81 -5.64 18.24 10.35
C ASN A 81 -6.37 16.89 10.26
N GLY A 82 -5.71 15.79 10.65
CA GLY A 82 -6.23 14.44 10.56
C GLY A 82 -6.19 13.85 9.15
N PHE A 83 -5.41 14.41 8.23
CA PHE A 83 -5.28 13.88 6.86
C PHE A 83 -4.35 12.67 6.79
N ILE A 84 -4.69 11.74 5.91
CA ILE A 84 -3.86 10.59 5.59
C ILE A 84 -3.31 10.79 4.18
N TYR A 85 -1.98 10.72 4.05
CA TYR A 85 -1.27 10.83 2.79
C TYR A 85 -0.70 9.47 2.43
N PHE A 86 -0.92 9.01 1.20
CA PHE A 86 -0.32 7.77 0.74
C PHE A 86 0.11 7.86 -0.73
N THR A 87 0.94 6.93 -1.16
CA THR A 87 1.48 6.90 -2.53
C THR A 87 1.12 5.63 -3.27
N ASP A 88 0.85 5.76 -4.57
CA ASP A 88 0.73 4.66 -5.53
C ASP A 88 1.90 4.73 -6.50
N SER A 89 2.83 3.78 -6.40
CA SER A 89 4.13 3.87 -7.10
C SER A 89 4.00 3.73 -8.62
N SER A 90 2.91 3.10 -9.10
CA SER A 90 2.64 2.97 -10.53
C SER A 90 1.19 2.56 -10.79
N GLN A 91 0.54 3.22 -11.75
CA GLN A 91 -0.75 2.79 -12.32
C GLN A 91 -0.61 1.72 -13.42
N ARG A 92 0.64 1.40 -13.82
CA ARG A 92 0.93 0.46 -14.90
C ARG A 92 1.46 -0.86 -14.36
N TYR A 93 2.42 -0.81 -13.47
CA TYR A 93 3.15 -1.97 -12.99
C TYR A 93 2.78 -2.30 -11.55
N THR A 94 2.48 -3.57 -11.28
CA THR A 94 2.35 -4.08 -9.90
C THR A 94 3.73 -4.40 -9.32
N ARG A 95 3.80 -4.61 -8.00
CA ARG A 95 5.04 -4.93 -7.28
C ARG A 95 5.80 -6.13 -7.86
N ARG A 96 5.11 -7.12 -8.43
CA ARG A 96 5.70 -8.30 -9.04
C ARG A 96 6.68 -7.96 -10.16
N TYR A 97 6.42 -6.89 -10.92
CA TYR A 97 7.29 -6.45 -12.01
C TYR A 97 8.61 -5.84 -11.54
N VAL A 98 8.69 -5.33 -10.31
CA VAL A 98 9.96 -4.80 -9.76
C VAL A 98 10.97 -5.93 -9.50
N HIS A 99 10.48 -7.12 -9.14
CA HIS A 99 11.34 -8.30 -8.95
C HIS A 99 11.78 -8.92 -10.29
N LEU A 100 11.12 -8.56 -11.39
CA LEU A 100 11.48 -8.94 -12.76
C LEU A 100 12.54 -8.01 -13.38
N CYS A 101 13.46 -7.48 -12.58
CA CYS A 101 14.74 -7.00 -13.12
C CYS A 101 15.79 -8.11 -13.00
N PRO A 102 15.80 -9.15 -13.86
CA PRO A 102 16.97 -9.98 -14.02
C PRO A 102 17.96 -9.17 -14.86
N ASN A 103 19.05 -8.68 -14.28
CA ASN A 103 20.34 -8.38 -14.92
C ASN A 103 20.43 -7.84 -16.37
N SER A 104 19.40 -7.22 -16.95
CA SER A 104 19.37 -6.85 -18.38
C SER A 104 19.01 -5.39 -18.64
N LEU A 105 18.92 -4.55 -17.59
CA LEU A 105 19.35 -3.16 -17.79
C LEU A 105 20.85 -3.23 -18.05
N LYS A 106 21.26 -3.19 -19.33
CA LYS A 106 22.63 -2.83 -19.71
C LYS A 106 23.00 -1.66 -18.81
N LYS A 107 23.94 -1.86 -17.88
CA LYS A 107 24.40 -0.81 -16.95
C LYS A 107 24.86 0.35 -17.82
N LYS A 108 23.99 1.33 -18.06
CA LYS A 108 24.38 2.56 -18.74
C LYS A 108 25.36 3.21 -17.78
N LYS A 109 26.64 3.34 -18.15
CA LYS A 109 27.60 4.10 -17.34
C LYS A 109 26.98 5.48 -17.13
N ASN A 110 26.75 5.82 -15.85
CA ASN A 110 25.93 6.93 -15.36
C ASN A 110 24.42 6.78 -15.63
N PRO A 111 23.71 5.85 -14.97
CA PRO A 111 22.27 5.96 -14.91
C PRO A 111 21.97 7.14 -14.00
N LYS A 112 21.61 8.30 -14.57
CA LYS A 112 20.78 9.25 -13.82
C LYS A 112 19.49 8.50 -13.54
N LEU A 113 19.41 7.87 -12.36
CA LEU A 113 18.21 7.24 -11.86
C LEU A 113 17.25 8.38 -11.51
N VAL A 114 16.58 8.91 -12.54
CA VAL A 114 15.52 9.89 -12.34
C VAL A 114 14.32 9.09 -11.85
N PHE A 115 14.21 8.96 -10.53
CA PHE A 115 12.93 8.64 -9.91
C PHE A 115 12.00 9.83 -10.18
N ARG A 116 11.32 9.83 -11.32
CA ARG A 116 10.14 10.66 -11.49
C ARG A 116 9.08 10.08 -10.56
N SER A 117 8.87 10.73 -9.41
CA SER A 117 7.68 10.48 -8.58
C SER A 117 6.47 10.71 -9.47
N VAL A 118 5.77 9.63 -9.86
CA VAL A 118 4.70 9.70 -10.87
C VAL A 118 3.38 10.16 -10.25
N THR A 119 3.29 10.31 -8.93
CA THR A 119 2.02 10.66 -8.28
C THR A 119 2.25 11.59 -7.09
N ASN A 120 1.54 12.71 -7.08
CA ASN A 120 1.35 13.48 -5.84
C ASN A 120 0.75 12.56 -4.76
N PRO A 121 1.06 12.79 -3.48
CA PRO A 121 0.44 12.03 -2.41
C PRO A 121 -1.08 12.18 -2.48
N ILE A 122 -1.78 11.05 -2.42
CA ILE A 122 -3.24 11.02 -2.40
C ILE A 122 -3.68 11.38 -0.99
N ILE A 123 -4.53 12.41 -0.88
CA ILE A 123 -5.01 12.95 0.39
C ILE A 123 -6.38 12.36 0.69
N LEU A 124 -6.51 11.70 1.84
CA LEU A 124 -7.79 11.28 2.37
C LEU A 124 -8.15 12.09 3.60
N ASN A 125 -9.37 12.62 3.59
CA ASN A 125 -10.00 13.19 4.77
C ASN A 125 -10.87 12.12 5.43
N PRO A 126 -10.47 11.54 6.56
CA PRO A 126 -11.26 10.51 7.24
C PRO A 126 -12.62 11.03 7.75
N ARG A 127 -12.82 12.37 7.83
CA ARG A 127 -14.13 12.97 8.19
C ARG A 127 -15.10 13.06 7.01
N ARG A 128 -14.66 12.82 5.77
CA ARG A 128 -15.53 12.73 4.58
C ARG A 128 -15.29 11.38 3.93
N ARG A 129 -16.04 10.36 4.36
CA ARG A 129 -16.18 9.14 3.55
C ARG A 129 -16.83 9.57 2.24
N PHE A 130 -16.09 9.49 1.13
CA PHE A 130 -16.69 9.66 -0.19
C PHE A 130 -17.68 8.51 -0.38
N CYS A 131 -18.98 8.83 -0.34
CA CYS A 131 -20.04 7.96 -0.84
C CYS A 131 -19.91 7.81 -2.36
#